data_AF-A0A5B9WEZ9-F1
#
_entry.id   AF-A0A5B9WEZ9-F1
#
_cell.length_a   1.000
_cell.length_b   1.000
_cell.length_c   1.000
_cell.angle_alpha   90.00
_cell.angle_beta   90.00
_cell.angle_gamma   90.00
#
_symmetry.space_group_name_H-M   'P 1'
#
loop_
_entity.id
_entity.type
_entity.pdbx_description
1 polymer ?
#
loop_
_entity_poly.entity_id
_entity_poly.type
_entity_poly.pdbx_seq_one_letter_code
_entity_poly.pdbx_strand_id
1 'polypeptide(L)'
;MFGVFHDAGYRGMYGGLGRDAIKRRKKIPEKENLTDRMDSTELAANQFRMTQAREKLARDGIKTGERAIRAHEQVGKEVREAIRADRRHAAREHPARRAHQGRREASETGPAQAGAR
;
A
#
# COMPACT_ATOMS: atom_id res chain seq x y z
N MET A 1 -0.04 -14.81 19.51
CA MET A 1 -0.32 -15.53 18.24
C MET A 1 -0.87 -14.60 17.14
N PHE A 2 -1.81 -13.68 17.42
CA PHE A 2 -2.37 -12.74 16.41
C PHE A 2 -1.35 -11.88 15.65
N GLY A 3 -0.27 -11.43 16.31
CA GLY A 3 0.75 -10.59 15.67
C GLY A 3 1.43 -11.22 14.45
N VAL A 4 1.66 -12.54 14.46
CA VAL A 4 2.34 -13.26 13.36
C VAL A 4 1.49 -13.28 12.10
N PHE A 5 0.18 -13.52 12.24
CA PHE A 5 -0.76 -13.51 11.12
C PHE A 5 -0.97 -12.11 10.53
N HIS A 6 -1.00 -11.09 11.39
CA HIS A 6 -1.03 -9.71 10.95
C HIS A 6 0.24 -9.34 10.17
N ASP A 7 1.41 -9.71 10.68
CA ASP A 7 2.70 -9.47 10.02
C ASP A 7 2.81 -10.18 8.67
N ALA A 8 2.38 -11.44 8.58
CA ALA A 8 2.38 -12.20 7.33
C ALA A 8 1.56 -11.50 6.23
N GLY A 9 0.36 -11.03 6.57
CA GLY A 9 -0.43 -10.32 5.57
C GLY A 9 0.03 -8.88 5.31
N TYR A 10 0.74 -8.23 6.25
CA TYR A 10 1.50 -7.02 5.95
C TYR A 10 2.59 -7.33 4.91
N ARG A 11 3.38 -8.39 5.08
CA ARG A 11 4.40 -8.79 4.10
C ARG A 11 3.81 -9.00 2.72
N GLY A 12 2.69 -9.72 2.61
CA GLY A 12 1.98 -9.88 1.35
C GLY A 12 1.59 -8.54 0.71
N MET A 13 0.93 -7.66 1.48
CA MET A 13 0.36 -6.42 0.95
C MET A 13 1.40 -5.31 0.70
N TYR A 14 2.49 -5.30 1.44
CA TYR A 14 3.53 -4.26 1.37
C TYR A 14 4.80 -4.73 0.65
N GLY A 15 4.77 -5.87 -0.04
CA GLY A 15 5.88 -6.34 -0.87
C GLY A 15 7.08 -6.84 -0.05
N GLY A 16 6.82 -7.71 0.92
CA GLY A 16 7.81 -8.32 1.81
C GLY A 16 8.05 -7.58 3.13
N LEU A 17 7.48 -6.38 3.29
CA LEU A 17 7.66 -5.59 4.51
C LEU A 17 6.69 -6.02 5.62
N GLY A 18 7.25 -6.47 6.74
CA GLY A 18 6.50 -6.63 7.99
C GLY A 18 6.17 -5.30 8.67
N ARG A 19 5.38 -5.33 9.74
CA ARG A 19 4.88 -4.16 10.48
C ARG A 19 6.00 -3.16 10.81
N ASP A 20 7.09 -3.62 11.40
CA ASP A 20 8.14 -2.73 11.89
C ASP A 20 8.94 -2.10 10.74
N ALA A 21 9.11 -2.83 9.63
CA ALA A 21 9.73 -2.29 8.43
C ALA A 21 8.83 -1.23 7.76
N ILE A 22 7.52 -1.43 7.78
CA ILE A 22 6.56 -0.41 7.32
C ILE A 22 6.65 0.83 8.19
N LYS A 23 6.67 0.68 9.53
CA LYS A 23 6.81 1.79 10.46
C LYS A 23 8.09 2.59 10.21
N ARG A 24 9.24 1.92 10.08
CA ARG A 24 10.52 2.57 9.74
C ARG A 24 10.43 3.32 8.41
N ARG A 25 9.89 2.69 7.36
CA ARG A 25 9.75 3.32 6.04
C ARG A 25 8.86 4.57 6.07
N LYS A 26 7.85 4.58 6.95
CA LYS A 26 6.93 5.70 7.14
C LYS A 26 7.36 6.70 8.23
N LYS A 27 8.53 6.49 8.86
CA LYS A 27 9.00 7.30 9.98
C LYS A 27 8.00 7.38 11.14
N ILE A 28 7.31 6.28 11.42
CA ILE A 28 6.38 6.16 12.55
C ILE A 28 7.16 5.72 13.80
N PRO A 29 7.12 6.46 14.92
CA PRO A 29 7.79 6.09 16.15
C PRO A 29 7.42 4.68 16.64
N GLU A 30 8.36 3.97 17.26
CA GLU A 30 8.14 2.59 17.71
C GLU A 30 6.99 2.44 18.72
N LYS A 31 6.77 3.47 19.54
CA LYS A 31 5.68 3.52 20.52
C LYS A 31 4.27 3.68 19.92
N GLU A 32 4.16 4.09 18.67
CA GLU A 32 2.87 4.41 18.05
C GLU A 32 2.30 3.27 17.21
N ASN A 33 0.98 3.16 17.12
CA ASN A 33 0.38 2.12 16.28
C ASN A 33 0.48 2.49 14.81
N LEU A 34 0.73 1.47 13.98
CA LEU A 34 0.82 1.66 12.53
C LEU A 34 -0.53 2.09 11.93
N THR A 35 -1.64 1.54 12.44
CA THR A 35 -3.01 1.82 11.97
C THR A 35 -3.43 3.26 12.19
N ASP A 36 -3.00 3.87 13.30
CA ASP A 36 -3.38 5.24 13.67
C ASP A 36 -2.69 6.29 12.79
N ARG A 37 -1.72 5.85 11.98
CA ARG A 37 -0.95 6.67 11.03
C ARG A 37 -1.25 6.32 9.57
N MET A 38 -2.24 5.47 9.30
CA MET A 38 -2.68 5.17 7.94
C MET A 38 -3.65 6.25 7.47
N ASP A 39 -3.60 6.57 6.17
CA ASP A 39 -4.71 7.28 5.54
C ASP A 39 -5.95 6.35 5.42
N SER A 40 -7.09 6.93 5.07
CA SER A 40 -8.35 6.19 4.98
C SER A 40 -8.31 5.06 3.95
N THR A 41 -7.61 5.25 2.84
CA THR A 41 -7.52 4.26 1.75
C THR A 41 -6.68 3.07 2.18
N GLU A 42 -5.55 3.32 2.83
CA GLU A 42 -4.68 2.29 3.35
C GLU A 42 -5.30 1.53 4.53
N LEU A 43 -6.01 2.24 5.42
CA LEU A 43 -6.74 1.61 6.51
C LEU A 43 -7.81 0.67 5.96
N ALA A 44 -8.60 1.13 4.97
CA ALA A 44 -9.61 0.32 4.31
C ALA A 44 -9.01 -0.92 3.62
N ALA A 45 -7.87 -0.77 2.92
CA ALA A 45 -7.17 -1.89 2.30
C ALA A 45 -6.72 -2.94 3.33
N ASN A 46 -6.21 -2.50 4.49
CA ASN A 46 -5.82 -3.41 5.56
C ASN A 46 -7.01 -4.11 6.20
N GLN A 47 -8.12 -3.41 6.42
CA GLN A 47 -9.36 -4.01 6.92
C GLN A 47 -9.89 -5.05 5.95
N PHE A 48 -9.96 -4.72 4.65
CA PHE A 48 -10.40 -5.62 3.61
C PHE A 48 -9.54 -6.90 3.57
N ARG A 49 -8.20 -6.76 3.57
CA ARG A 49 -7.28 -7.90 3.65
C ARG A 49 -7.55 -8.79 4.85
N MET A 50 -7.81 -8.22 6.03
CA MET A 50 -8.09 -9.01 7.23
C MET A 50 -9.40 -9.79 7.09
N THR A 51 -10.45 -9.17 6.55
CA THR A 51 -11.73 -9.85 6.28
C THR A 51 -11.56 -10.99 5.29
N GLN A 52 -10.90 -10.73 4.16
CA GLN A 52 -10.65 -11.74 3.12
C GLN A 52 -9.78 -12.90 3.62
N ALA A 53 -8.81 -12.64 4.50
CA ALA A 53 -8.02 -13.70 5.11
C ALA A 53 -8.88 -14.60 6.01
N ARG A 54 -9.78 -14.02 6.82
CA ARG A 54 -10.72 -14.80 7.65
C ARG A 54 -11.64 -15.67 6.79
N GLU A 55 -12.21 -15.10 5.73
CA GLU A 55 -13.06 -15.83 4.78
C GLU A 55 -12.30 -16.98 4.11
N LYS A 56 -11.05 -16.74 3.68
CA LYS A 56 -10.20 -17.78 3.10
C LYS A 56 -9.91 -18.91 4.09
N LEU A 57 -9.56 -18.59 5.33
CA LEU A 57 -9.29 -19.61 6.36
C LEU A 57 -10.53 -20.49 6.59
N ALA A 58 -11.72 -19.88 6.66
CA ALA A 58 -12.98 -20.59 6.84
C ALA A 58 -13.33 -21.46 5.64
N ARG A 59 -13.34 -20.88 4.43
CA ARG A 59 -13.68 -21.56 3.17
C ARG A 59 -12.75 -22.74 2.88
N ASP A 60 -11.44 -22.57 3.12
CA ASP A 60 -10.43 -23.57 2.80
C ASP A 60 -10.18 -24.54 3.97
N GLY A 61 -10.94 -24.43 5.08
CA GLY A 61 -10.83 -25.29 6.25
C GLY A 61 -9.44 -25.28 6.92
N ILE A 62 -8.74 -24.15 6.89
CA ILE A 62 -7.34 -24.04 7.34
C ILE A 62 -7.28 -23.93 8.86
N LYS A 63 -6.70 -24.95 9.51
CA LYS A 63 -6.59 -25.03 10.98
C LYS A 63 -5.16 -24.95 11.54
N THR A 64 -4.14 -25.14 10.70
CA THR A 64 -2.73 -25.12 11.15
C THR A 64 -2.13 -23.72 11.05
N GLY A 65 -1.28 -23.36 12.01
CA GLY A 65 -0.65 -22.04 12.07
C GLY A 65 0.14 -21.68 10.81
N GLU A 66 0.96 -22.61 10.30
CA GLU A 66 1.74 -22.36 9.08
C GLU A 66 0.88 -22.12 7.84
N ARG A 67 -0.18 -22.91 7.66
CA ARG A 67 -1.10 -22.71 6.53
C ARG A 67 -1.85 -21.40 6.69
N ALA A 68 -2.20 -21.01 7.92
CA ALA A 68 -2.83 -19.73 8.17
C ALA A 68 -1.90 -18.56 7.85
N ILE A 69 -0.63 -18.62 8.25
CA ILE A 69 0.40 -17.64 7.89
C ILE A 69 0.48 -17.47 6.37
N ARG A 70 0.61 -18.58 5.63
CA ARG A 70 0.64 -18.57 4.16
C ARG A 70 -0.62 -17.97 3.56
N ALA A 71 -1.79 -18.29 4.11
CA ALA A 71 -3.06 -17.73 3.64
C ALA A 71 -3.13 -16.20 3.86
N HIS A 72 -2.68 -15.70 5.02
CA HIS A 72 -2.63 -14.27 5.29
C HIS A 72 -1.69 -13.52 4.34
N GLU A 73 -0.51 -14.07 4.06
CA GLU A 73 0.46 -13.51 3.12
C GLU A 73 -0.10 -13.50 1.68
N GLN A 74 -0.66 -14.62 1.23
CA GLN A 74 -1.24 -14.75 -0.09
C GLN A 74 -2.38 -13.76 -0.32
N VAL A 75 -3.31 -13.63 0.62
CA VAL A 75 -4.40 -12.64 0.54
C VAL A 75 -3.84 -11.21 0.53
N GLY A 76 -2.80 -10.93 1.31
CA GLY A 76 -2.12 -9.63 1.24
C GLY A 76 -1.58 -9.31 -0.15
N LYS A 77 -0.94 -10.30 -0.80
CA LYS A 77 -0.42 -10.15 -2.17
C LYS A 77 -1.54 -9.91 -3.19
N GLU A 78 -2.64 -10.64 -3.10
CA GLU A 78 -3.80 -10.48 -3.98
C GLU A 78 -4.43 -9.08 -3.85
N VAL A 79 -4.62 -8.59 -2.61
CA VAL A 79 -5.12 -7.23 -2.37
C VAL A 79 -4.20 -6.17 -2.98
N ARG A 80 -2.88 -6.33 -2.84
CA ARG A 80 -1.90 -5.42 -3.45
C ARG A 80 -1.97 -5.44 -4.98
N GLU A 81 -2.16 -6.61 -5.57
CA GLU A 81 -2.29 -6.77 -7.02
C GLU A 81 -3.58 -6.10 -7.54
N ALA A 82 -4.69 -6.25 -6.82
CA ALA A 82 -5.95 -5.58 -7.14
C ALA A 82 -5.81 -4.04 -7.10
N ILE A 83 -5.21 -3.48 -6.03
CA ILE A 83 -4.94 -2.03 -5.92
C ILE A 83 -4.06 -1.54 -7.08
N ARG A 84 -3.05 -2.33 -7.47
CA ARG A 84 -2.18 -1.99 -8.61
C ARG A 84 -2.94 -2.05 -9.94
N ALA A 85 -3.83 -3.01 -10.11
CA ALA A 85 -4.64 -3.14 -11.31
C ALA A 85 -5.60 -1.95 -11.46
N ASP A 86 -6.29 -1.59 -10.38
CA ASP A 86 -7.19 -0.42 -10.33
C ASP A 86 -6.44 0.88 -10.69
N ARG A 87 -5.27 1.12 -10.09
CA ARG A 87 -4.43 2.29 -10.43
C ARG A 87 -3.97 2.30 -11.90
N ARG A 88 -3.64 1.13 -12.46
CA ARG A 88 -3.29 1.03 -13.89
C ARG A 88 -4.49 1.32 -14.79
N HIS A 89 -5.68 0.85 -14.40
CA HIS A 89 -6.92 1.14 -15.11
C HIS A 89 -7.22 2.65 -15.11
N ALA A 90 -7.23 3.28 -13.93
CA ALA A 90 -7.43 4.72 -13.80
C ALA A 90 -6.41 5.55 -14.62
N ALA A 91 -5.16 5.09 -14.70
CA ALA A 91 -4.12 5.74 -15.51
C ALA A 91 -4.34 5.63 -17.03
N ARG A 92 -5.02 4.56 -17.50
CA ARG A 92 -5.34 4.37 -18.93
C ARG A 92 -6.55 5.21 -19.36
N GLU A 93 -7.55 5.32 -18.51
CA GLU A 93 -8.79 6.06 -18.79
C GLU A 93 -8.61 7.59 -18.80
N HIS A 94 -7.57 8.11 -18.12
CA HIS A 94 -7.36 9.56 -17.96
C HIS A 94 -5.92 10.03 -18.26
N PRO A 95 -5.44 9.89 -19.51
CA PRO A 95 -4.06 10.26 -19.87
C PRO A 95 -3.75 11.77 -19.75
N ALA A 96 -4.77 12.64 -19.85
CA ALA A 96 -4.59 14.09 -19.98
C ALA A 96 -4.16 14.85 -18.71
N ARG A 97 -4.30 14.27 -17.51
CA ARG A 97 -3.92 14.97 -16.25
C ARG A 97 -2.40 15.09 -16.05
N ARG A 98 -1.60 14.23 -16.69
CA ARG A 98 -0.13 14.30 -16.60
C ARG A 98 0.50 15.39 -17.46
N ALA A 99 -0.08 15.68 -18.63
CA ALA A 99 0.45 16.69 -19.55
C ALA A 99 0.23 18.14 -19.05
N HIS A 100 -0.74 18.35 -18.15
CA HIS A 100 -1.03 19.67 -17.59
C HIS A 100 -0.12 20.05 -16.41
N GLN A 101 0.38 19.06 -15.66
CA GLN A 101 1.26 19.31 -14.51
C GLN A 101 2.70 19.60 -14.94
N GLY A 102 3.22 18.88 -15.95
CA GLY A 102 4.53 19.19 -16.53
C GLY A 102 4.59 20.53 -17.29
N ARG A 103 3.45 21.03 -17.80
CA ARG A 103 3.39 22.36 -18.44
C ARG A 103 3.38 23.52 -17.44
N ARG A 104 2.85 23.32 -16.22
CA ARG A 104 2.88 24.35 -15.16
C ARG A 104 4.26 24.50 -14.54
N GLU A 105 5.00 23.40 -14.37
CA GLU A 105 6.38 23.43 -13.87
C GLU A 105 7.38 24.03 -14.89
N ALA A 106 7.15 23.81 -16.19
CA ALA A 106 7.96 24.41 -17.26
C ALA A 106 7.72 25.92 -17.46
N SER A 107 6.57 26.46 -17.05
CA SER A 107 6.28 27.90 -17.13
C SER A 107 6.80 28.71 -15.93
N GLU A 108 7.16 28.06 -14.82
CA GLU A 108 7.67 28.71 -13.61
C GLU A 108 9.21 28.79 -13.55
N THR A 109 9.90 28.13 -14.48
CA THR A 109 11.37 28.20 -14.64
C THR A 109 11.75 29.01 -15.87
N GLY A 110 11.24 30.24 -15.97
CA GLY A 110 11.73 31.24 -16.92
C GLY A 110 13.15 31.70 -16.54
N PRO A 111 14.04 32.00 -17.51
CA PRO A 111 15.45 32.24 -17.24
C PRO A 111 15.65 33.47 -16.35
N ALA A 112 16.26 33.26 -15.18
CA ALA A 112 16.81 34.32 -14.38
C ALA A 112 18.03 34.93 -15.09
N GLN A 113 17.85 36.18 -15.54
CA GLN A 113 18.85 37.21 -15.85
C GLN A 113 19.90 36.94 -16.94
N ALA A 114 19.92 37.84 -17.93
CA ALA A 114 21.16 38.28 -18.57
C ALA A 114 21.01 39.71 -19.11
N GLY A 115 21.88 40.62 -18.66
CA GLY A 115 22.40 41.69 -19.52
C GLY A 115 22.04 43.13 -19.18
N ALA A 116 22.86 43.71 -18.29
CA ALA A 116 23.54 45.00 -18.44
C ALA A 116 22.99 46.04 -19.45
N ARG A 117 22.70 47.24 -18.93
CA ARG A 117 23.28 48.52 -19.38
C ARG A 117 23.09 49.57 -18.29
#